data_AF-A0ABD0NQ20-F1
#
_entry.id   AF-A0ABD0NQ20-F1
#
_cell.length_a   1.000
_cell.length_b   1.000
_cell.length_c   1.000
_cell.angle_alpha   90.00
_cell.angle_beta   90.00
_cell.angle_gamma   90.00
#
_symmetry.space_group_name_H-M   'P 1'
#
loop_
_entity.id
_entity.type
_entity.pdbx_description
1 polymer ?
#
loop_
_entity_poly.entity_id
_entity_poly.type
_entity_poly.pdbx_seq_one_letter_code
_entity_poly.pdbx_strand_id
1 'polypeptide(L)' 'VDFAFIVWQSFPDRIVGYPARSHYWDSGKGRWGYTSKWTNEYSMVLTGAAFYHR' A
#
# COMPACT_ATOMS: atom_id res chain seq x y z
N VAL A 1 -12.19 4.55 11.79
CA VAL A 1 -12.19 3.17 11.24
C VAL A 1 -13.26 3.03 10.17
N ASP A 2 -14.45 3.58 10.42
CA ASP A 2 -15.64 3.48 9.56
C ASP A 2 -15.43 3.87 8.10
N PHE A 3 -14.72 4.98 7.84
CA PHE A 3 -14.43 5.40 6.46
C PHE A 3 -13.69 4.33 5.65
N ALA A 4 -12.58 3.80 6.18
CA ALA A 4 -11.75 2.83 5.46
C ALA A 4 -12.49 1.51 5.22
N PHE A 5 -13.36 1.10 6.16
CA PHE A 5 -14.21 -0.08 5.99
C PHE A 5 -15.27 0.12 4.89
N ILE A 6 -15.97 1.26 4.89
CA ILE A 6 -16.97 1.59 3.87
C ILE A 6 -16.33 1.68 2.47
N VAL A 7 -15.14 2.29 2.37
CA VAL A 7 -14.38 2.34 1.11
C VAL A 7 -14.02 0.91 0.66
N TRP A 8 -13.54 0.07 1.56
CA TRP A 8 -13.24 -1.33 1.23
C TRP A 8 -14.48 -2.09 0.75
N GLN A 9 -15.66 -1.88 1.34
CA GLN A 9 -16.90 -2.49 0.85
C GLN A 9 -17.23 -2.10 -0.61
N SER A 10 -16.81 -0.92 -1.05
CA SER A 10 -17.00 -0.45 -2.43
C SER A 10 -15.93 -0.96 -3.40
N PHE A 11 -14.75 -1.34 -2.90
CA PHE A 11 -13.61 -1.86 -3.67
C PHE A 11 -13.06 -3.13 -3.00
N PRO A 12 -13.86 -4.19 -2.91
CA PRO A 12 -13.56 -5.32 -2.04
C PRO A 12 -12.33 -6.12 -2.55
N ASP A 13 -12.05 -6.05 -3.85
CA ASP A 13 -10.84 -6.56 -4.53
C ASP A 13 -9.54 -5.81 -4.20
N ARG A 14 -9.61 -4.69 -3.47
CA ARG A 14 -8.47 -3.82 -3.15
C ARG A 14 -8.12 -3.87 -1.66
N ILE A 15 -6.84 -3.61 -1.37
CA ILE A 15 -6.37 -3.38 -0.01
C ILE A 15 -6.62 -1.90 0.32
N VAL A 16 -7.34 -1.63 1.41
CA VAL A 16 -7.63 -0.26 1.87
C VAL A 16 -7.08 -0.09 3.28
N GLY A 17 -6.11 0.80 3.45
CA GLY A 17 -5.48 1.00 4.76
C GLY A 17 -4.24 1.87 4.73
N TYR A 18 -3.46 1.80 5.80
CA TYR A 18 -2.21 2.52 5.99
C TYR A 18 -1.18 1.67 6.74
N PRO A 19 0.12 1.99 6.67
CA PRO A 19 0.72 3.03 5.85
C PRO A 19 1.04 2.57 4.42
N ALA A 20 1.09 3.54 3.49
CA ALA A 20 1.50 3.33 2.12
C ALA A 20 3.03 3.16 1.99
N ARG A 21 3.48 2.34 1.05
CA ARG A 21 4.89 2.07 0.72
C ARG A 21 5.08 1.98 -0.78
N SER A 22 6.32 2.15 -1.22
CA SER A 22 6.66 2.02 -2.64
C SER A 22 7.87 1.14 -2.86
N HIS A 23 7.94 0.59 -4.06
CA HIS A 23 9.12 -0.05 -4.60
C HIS A 23 9.70 0.83 -5.72
N TYR A 24 11.01 0.75 -5.92
CA TYR A 24 11.69 1.43 -7.01
C TYR A 24 12.83 0.56 -7.54
N TRP A 25 13.17 0.69 -8.82
CA TRP A 25 14.32 -0.02 -9.36
C TRP A 25 15.60 0.72 -8.98
N ASP A 26 16.52 0.06 -8.26
CA ASP A 26 17.84 0.60 -7.95
C ASP A 26 18.84 0.07 -8.98
N SER A 27 19.12 0.86 -10.01
CA SER A 27 20.08 0.52 -11.08
C SER A 27 21.50 0.32 -10.56
N GLY A 28 21.89 0.99 -9.47
CA GLY A 28 23.22 0.83 -8.87
C GLY A 28 23.40 -0.51 -8.17
N LYS A 29 22.29 -1.12 -7.72
CA LYS A 29 22.28 -2.46 -7.09
C LYS A 29 21.70 -3.55 -7.99
N GLY A 30 21.21 -3.21 -9.19
CA GLY A 30 20.54 -4.13 -10.11
C GLY A 30 19.34 -4.86 -9.49
N ARG A 31 18.60 -4.22 -8.58
CA ARG A 31 17.49 -4.85 -7.85
C ARG A 31 16.40 -3.88 -7.45
N TRP A 32 15.21 -4.40 -7.16
CA TRP A 32 14.14 -3.61 -6.54
C TRP A 32 14.50 -3.21 -5.11
N GLY A 33 14.29 -1.95 -4.78
CA GLY A 33 14.40 -1.39 -3.44
C GLY A 33 13.03 -1.09 -2.84
N TYR A 34 12.95 -1.12 -1.51
CA TYR A 34 11.78 -0.72 -0.73
C TYR A 34 11.98 0.69 -0.17
N THR A 35 10.92 1.49 -0.14
CA THR A 35 10.96 2.83 0.47
C THR A 35 9.69 3.14 1.26
N SER A 36 9.88 3.86 2.37
CA SER A 36 8.83 4.46 3.19
C SER A 36 8.75 5.98 3.04
N LYS A 37 9.44 6.55 2.05
CA LYS A 37 9.35 7.98 1.76
C LYS A 37 7.91 8.34 1.44
N TRP A 38 7.44 9.45 2.01
CA TRP A 38 6.13 10.01 1.72
C TRP A 38 6.16 10.66 0.33
N THR A 39 5.41 10.07 -0.58
CA THR A 39 5.24 10.53 -1.97
C THR A 39 3.76 10.45 -2.32
N ASN A 40 3.34 11.17 -3.36
CA ASN A 40 1.95 11.11 -3.84
C ASN A 40 1.63 9.79 -4.57
N GLU A 41 2.66 9.02 -4.91
CA GLU A 41 2.56 7.72 -5.56
C GLU A 41 3.07 6.62 -4.63
N TYR A 42 2.40 5.48 -4.65
CA TYR A 42 2.76 4.29 -3.87
C TYR A 42 2.33 3.04 -4.64
N SER A 43 2.92 1.90 -4.29
CA SER A 43 2.64 0.62 -4.94
C SER A 43 2.25 -0.49 -3.96
N MET A 44 2.22 -0.19 -2.66
CA MET A 44 1.89 -1.13 -1.60
C MET A 44 1.13 -0.44 -0.47
N VAL A 45 0.26 -1.19 0.20
CA VAL A 45 -0.37 -0.86 1.48
C VAL A 45 -0.01 -1.98 2.46
N LEU A 46 0.55 -1.66 3.63
CA LEU A 46 0.90 -2.67 4.62
C LEU A 46 -0.36 -3.21 5.32
N THR A 47 -0.43 -4.53 5.52
CA THR A 47 -1.64 -5.22 6.01
C THR A 47 -1.90 -5.09 7.51
N GLY A 48 -0.93 -4.62 8.29
CA GLY A 48 -1.06 -4.47 9.75
C GLY A 48 -2.14 -3.47 10.20
N ALA A 49 -2.53 -2.54 9.33
CA ALA A 49 -3.64 -1.62 9.54
C ALA A 49 -4.42 -1.39 8.23
N ALA A 50 -4.90 -2.49 7.63
CA ALA A 50 -5.67 -2.46 6.39
C ALA A 50 -6.83 -3.47 6.38
N PHE A 51 -7.84 -3.17 5.58
CA PHE A 51 -8.91 -4.08 5.17
C PHE A 51 -8.55 -4.74 3.85
N TYR A 52 -8.75 -6.06 3.77
CA TYR A 52 -8.53 -6.88 2.60
C TYR A 52 -9.33 -8.20 2.75
N HIS A 53 -9.65 -8.85 1.64
CA HIS A 53 -10.24 -10.20 1.69
C HIS A 53 -9.23 -11.23 2.21
N ARG A 54 -9.71 -12.20 2.97
CA ARG A 54 -8.92 -13.33 3.45
C ARG A 54 -9.00 -14.52 2.50
#